data_AF-A0A961SV84-F1
#
_entry.id   AF-A0A961SV84-F1
#
_cell.length_a   1.000
_cell.length_b   1.000
_cell.length_c   1.000
_cell.angle_alpha   90.00
_cell.angle_beta   90.00
_cell.angle_gamma   90.00
#
_symmetry.space_group_name_H-M   'P 1'
#
loop_
_entity.id
_entity.type
_entity.pdbx_description
1 polymer ?
#
loop_
_entity_poly.entity_id
_entity_poly.type
_entity_poly.pdbx_seq_one_letter_code
_entity_poly.pdbx_strand_id
1 'polypeptide(L)'
;MTPFKPRITQEEARRDHSRMLRFLAINAVLGMALGLAMAAAIILLDVAGIGSRISHSTNPVLPLLLIGFPMAMIFGGAVTATAIWTMPYERLFAPESRKKDDDDKEDPDRQPR
;
A
#
# COMPACT_ATOMS: atom_id res chain seq x y z
N MET A 1 22.28 -7.84 32.09
CA MET A 1 21.34 -8.67 31.30
C MET A 1 21.14 -8.00 29.95
N THR A 2 21.73 -8.55 28.89
CA THR A 2 21.52 -8.05 27.52
C THR A 2 20.17 -8.58 27.01
N PRO A 3 19.31 -7.73 26.43
CA PRO A 3 18.02 -8.18 25.90
C PRO A 3 18.25 -9.09 24.70
N PHE A 4 17.79 -10.33 24.79
CA PHE A 4 17.82 -11.30 23.69
C PHE A 4 16.84 -10.82 22.61
N LYS A 5 17.33 -10.08 21.62
CA LYS A 5 16.53 -9.67 20.45
C LYS A 5 16.30 -10.92 19.60
N PRO A 6 15.07 -11.45 19.46
CA PRO A 6 14.81 -12.61 18.62
C PRO A 6 15.28 -12.30 17.20
N ARG A 7 16.19 -13.11 16.65
CA ARG A 7 16.62 -12.94 15.26
C ARG A 7 15.46 -13.40 14.38
N ILE A 8 14.73 -12.44 13.80
CA ILE A 8 13.84 -12.73 12.67
C ILE A 8 14.72 -13.37 11.59
N THR A 9 14.34 -14.55 11.13
CA THR A 9 15.10 -15.25 10.08
C THR A 9 15.04 -14.39 8.82
N GLN A 10 16.17 -14.19 8.11
CA GLN A 10 16.25 -13.31 6.93
C GLN A 10 15.17 -13.63 5.87
N GLU A 11 14.74 -14.89 5.79
CA GLU A 11 13.68 -15.36 4.89
C GLU A 11 12.27 -14.94 5.31
N GLU A 12 11.99 -14.82 6.61
CA GLU A 12 10.68 -14.40 7.13
C GLU A 12 10.46 -12.91 6.91
N ALA A 13 11.49 -12.08 7.12
CA ALA A 13 11.46 -10.66 6.81
C ALA A 13 11.25 -10.38 5.30
N ARG A 14 11.80 -11.21 4.40
CA ARG A 14 11.61 -11.08 2.95
C ARG A 14 10.18 -11.41 2.51
N ARG A 15 9.60 -12.48 3.06
CA ARG A 15 8.21 -12.87 2.75
C ARG A 15 7.20 -11.83 3.24
N ASP A 16 7.47 -11.26 4.41
CA ASP A 16 6.68 -10.16 4.96
C ASP A 16 6.70 -8.92 4.04
N HIS A 17 7.90 -8.48 3.66
CA HIS A 17 8.07 -7.32 2.79
C HIS A 17 7.42 -7.48 1.41
N SER A 18 7.46 -8.69 0.83
CA SER A 18 6.81 -8.98 -0.45
C SER A 18 5.28 -8.85 -0.36
N ARG A 19 4.66 -9.24 0.76
CA ARG A 19 3.22 -9.08 0.99
C ARG A 19 2.84 -7.60 1.09
N MET A 20 3.66 -6.81 1.79
CA MET A 20 3.47 -5.37 1.89
C MET A 20 3.59 -4.67 0.53
N LEU A 21 4.60 -5.00 -0.27
CA LEU A 21 4.77 -4.45 -1.63
C LEU A 21 3.62 -4.83 -2.55
N ARG A 22 3.10 -6.06 -2.47
CA ARG A 22 1.95 -6.48 -3.27
C ARG A 22 0.69 -5.72 -2.88
N PHE A 23 0.43 -5.55 -1.57
CA PHE A 23 -0.69 -4.76 -1.09
C PHE A 23 -0.59 -3.31 -1.57
N LEU A 24 0.60 -2.74 -1.52
CA LEU A 24 0.87 -1.38 -2.01
C LEU A 24 0.63 -1.26 -3.51
N ALA A 25 1.14 -2.21 -4.31
CA ALA A 25 0.98 -2.23 -5.76
C ALA A 25 -0.49 -2.32 -6.17
N ILE A 26 -1.29 -3.14 -5.49
CA ILE A 26 -2.74 -3.24 -5.77
C ILE A 26 -3.44 -1.89 -5.51
N ASN A 27 -3.16 -1.26 -4.36
CA ASN A 27 -3.73 0.04 -4.02
C ASN A 27 -3.26 1.16 -4.97
N ALA A 28 -1.99 1.13 -5.39
CA ALA A 28 -1.47 2.05 -6.38
C ALA A 28 -2.20 1.91 -7.72
N VAL A 29 -2.41 0.68 -8.21
CA VAL A 29 -3.14 0.42 -9.46
C VAL A 29 -4.59 0.88 -9.35
N LEU A 30 -5.26 0.62 -8.23
CA LEU A 30 -6.64 1.09 -8.00
C LEU A 30 -6.72 2.63 -8.02
N GLY A 31 -5.79 3.29 -7.34
CA GLY A 31 -5.70 4.75 -7.37
C GLY A 31 -5.39 5.28 -8.78
N MET A 32 -4.44 4.68 -9.50
CA MET A 32 -4.14 5.07 -10.89
C MET A 32 -5.35 4.94 -11.79
N ALA A 33 -6.11 3.84 -11.68
CA ALA A 33 -7.33 3.63 -12.44
C ALA A 33 -8.38 4.71 -12.14
N LEU A 34 -8.55 5.09 -10.87
CA LEU A 34 -9.44 6.18 -10.47
C LEU A 34 -8.99 7.53 -11.03
N GLY A 35 -7.69 7.83 -10.97
CA GLY A 35 -7.12 9.05 -11.55
C GLY A 35 -7.31 9.12 -13.07
N LEU A 36 -7.11 8.00 -13.78
CA LEU A 36 -7.37 7.91 -15.23
C LEU A 36 -8.87 8.06 -15.55
N ALA A 37 -9.75 7.47 -14.74
CA ALA A 37 -11.19 7.66 -14.90
C ALA A 37 -11.59 9.14 -14.72
N MET A 38 -11.00 9.83 -13.75
CA MET A 38 -11.22 11.26 -13.54
C MET A 38 -10.68 12.11 -14.71
N ALA A 39 -9.48 11.81 -15.20
CA ALA A 39 -8.92 12.46 -16.38
C ALA A 39 -9.81 12.24 -17.62
N ALA A 40 -10.28 11.01 -17.82
CA ALA A 40 -11.22 10.70 -18.90
C ALA A 40 -12.53 11.47 -18.75
N ALA A 41 -13.09 11.58 -17.54
CA ALA A 41 -14.29 12.36 -17.29
C ALA A 41 -14.11 13.85 -17.66
N ILE A 42 -12.99 14.47 -17.28
CA ILE A 42 -12.66 15.87 -17.64
C ILE A 42 -12.63 16.05 -19.16
N ILE A 43 -12.01 15.11 -19.88
CA ILE A 43 -11.83 15.19 -21.33
C ILE A 43 -13.15 14.90 -22.06
N LEU A 44 -13.87 13.85 -21.68
CA LEU A 44 -15.11 13.42 -22.34
C LEU A 44 -16.28 14.38 -22.09
N LEU A 45 -16.34 14.99 -20.90
CA LEU A 45 -17.33 16.03 -20.60
C LEU A 45 -16.95 17.39 -21.19
N ASP A 46 -15.83 17.45 -21.94
CA ASP A 46 -15.26 18.64 -22.55
C ASP A 46 -15.16 19.82 -21.56
N VAL A 47 -14.71 19.53 -20.33
CA VAL A 47 -14.57 20.54 -19.28
C VAL A 47 -13.63 21.64 -19.78
N ALA A 48 -14.10 22.88 -19.79
CA ALA A 48 -13.38 24.04 -20.32
C ALA A 48 -12.92 23.91 -21.80
N GLY A 49 -13.56 23.04 -22.58
CA GLY A 49 -13.20 22.81 -23.99
C GLY A 49 -11.93 21.96 -24.18
N ILE A 50 -11.46 21.27 -23.15
CA ILE A 50 -10.22 20.49 -23.20
C ILE A 50 -10.32 19.33 -24.21
N GLY A 51 -11.43 18.60 -24.23
CA GLY A 51 -11.64 17.49 -25.16
C GLY A 51 -11.62 17.95 -26.61
N SER A 52 -12.31 19.04 -26.91
CA SER A 52 -12.35 19.66 -28.24
C SER A 52 -10.97 20.16 -28.70
N ARG A 53 -10.17 20.73 -27.79
CA ARG A 53 -8.79 21.15 -28.10
C ARG A 53 -7.88 19.97 -28.37
N ILE A 54 -8.02 18.88 -27.61
CA ILE A 54 -7.24 17.65 -27.81
C ILE A 54 -7.59 17.04 -29.16
N SER A 55 -8.88 16.95 -29.53
CA SER A 55 -9.30 16.33 -30.79
C SER A 55 -8.82 17.08 -32.04
N HIS A 56 -8.64 18.39 -31.95
CA HIS A 56 -8.14 19.23 -33.04
C HIS A 56 -6.61 19.42 -33.02
N SER A 57 -5.91 18.85 -32.03
CA SER A 57 -4.46 19.01 -31.94
C SER A 57 -3.73 18.11 -32.93
N THR A 58 -2.60 18.60 -33.46
CA THR A 58 -1.72 17.82 -34.35
C THR A 58 -1.14 16.59 -33.65
N ASN A 59 -0.99 16.63 -32.33
CA ASN A 59 -0.51 15.53 -31.52
C ASN A 59 -1.36 15.37 -30.25
N PRO A 60 -2.44 14.58 -30.30
CA PRO A 60 -3.34 14.39 -29.16
C PRO A 60 -2.73 13.51 -28.06
N VAL A 61 -1.67 12.74 -28.36
CA VAL A 61 -1.03 11.85 -27.39
C VAL A 61 -0.34 12.64 -26.28
N LEU A 62 0.30 13.76 -26.63
CA LEU A 62 1.01 14.59 -25.66
C LEU A 62 0.11 15.16 -24.55
N PRO A 63 -1.02 15.85 -24.85
CA PRO A 63 -1.91 16.34 -23.80
C PRO A 63 -2.59 15.20 -23.02
N LEU A 64 -2.89 14.06 -23.66
CA LEU A 64 -3.42 12.88 -22.95
C LEU A 64 -2.43 12.38 -21.89
N LEU A 65 -1.15 12.30 -22.21
CA LEU A 65 -0.12 11.93 -21.23
C LEU A 65 0.08 13.01 -20.17
N LEU A 66 0.14 14.28 -20.55
CA LEU A 66 0.32 15.40 -19.62
C LEU A 66 -0.81 15.53 -18.60
N ILE A 67 -2.03 15.12 -18.93
CA ILE A 67 -3.17 15.12 -18.01
C ILE A 67 -3.26 13.77 -17.28
N GLY A 68 -3.29 12.68 -18.03
CA GLY A 68 -3.55 11.34 -17.50
C GLY A 68 -2.45 10.85 -16.55
N PHE A 69 -1.18 11.06 -16.90
CA PHE A 69 -0.05 10.57 -16.11
C PHE A 69 0.00 11.20 -14.70
N PRO A 70 0.04 12.53 -14.52
CA PRO A 70 0.05 13.11 -13.19
C PRO A 70 -1.24 12.83 -12.41
N MET A 71 -2.40 12.78 -13.08
CA MET A 71 -3.66 12.41 -12.41
C MET A 71 -3.61 10.99 -11.85
N ALA A 72 -3.13 10.03 -12.64
CA ALA A 72 -2.92 8.66 -12.20
C ALA A 72 -1.92 8.57 -11.03
N MET A 73 -0.82 9.33 -11.10
CA MET A 73 0.20 9.37 -10.03
C MET A 73 -0.36 9.93 -8.72
N ILE A 74 -1.13 11.02 -8.76
CA ILE A 74 -1.72 11.65 -7.57
C ILE A 74 -2.70 10.68 -6.89
N PHE A 75 -3.65 10.12 -7.64
CA PHE A 75 -4.62 9.20 -7.06
C PHE A 75 -3.99 7.86 -6.65
N GLY A 76 -3.04 7.35 -7.44
CA GLY A 76 -2.23 6.18 -7.10
C GLY A 76 -1.53 6.36 -5.76
N GLY A 77 -0.85 7.49 -5.57
CA GLY A 77 -0.18 7.84 -4.32
C GLY A 77 -1.15 8.04 -3.16
N ALA A 78 -2.30 8.69 -3.38
CA ALA A 78 -3.30 8.92 -2.35
C ALA A 78 -3.88 7.61 -1.80
N VAL A 79 -4.35 6.71 -2.69
CA VAL A 79 -4.93 5.41 -2.28
C VAL A 79 -3.86 4.55 -1.59
N THR A 80 -2.64 4.55 -2.12
CA THR A 80 -1.46 3.90 -1.52
C THR A 80 -1.19 4.41 -0.10
N ALA A 81 -1.18 5.74 0.10
CA ALA A 81 -0.94 6.35 1.40
C ALA A 81 -2.07 6.02 2.39
N THR A 82 -3.33 6.06 1.95
CA THR A 82 -4.47 5.65 2.77
C THR A 82 -4.38 4.18 3.16
N ALA A 83 -3.94 3.32 2.24
CA ALA A 83 -3.76 1.89 2.50
C ALA A 83 -2.66 1.65 3.56
N ILE A 84 -1.54 2.37 3.48
CA ILE A 84 -0.49 2.31 4.53
C ILE A 84 -1.04 2.78 5.87
N TRP A 85 -1.76 3.90 5.90
CA TRP A 85 -2.31 4.45 7.15
C TRP A 85 -3.28 3.46 7.81
N THR A 86 -4.15 2.84 7.02
CA THR A 86 -5.20 1.95 7.52
C THR A 86 -4.73 0.52 7.76
N MET A 87 -3.48 0.19 7.42
CA MET A 87 -2.94 -1.15 7.59
C MET A 87 -2.81 -1.48 9.08
N PRO A 88 -3.47 -2.54 9.59
CA PRO A 88 -3.33 -2.95 10.99
C PRO A 88 -2.01 -3.71 11.17
N TYR A 89 -0.91 -2.95 11.26
CA TYR A 89 0.46 -3.48 11.33
C TYR A 89 0.63 -4.51 12.47
N GLU A 90 -0.01 -4.25 13.60
CA GLU A 90 0.01 -5.08 14.81
C GLU A 90 -0.75 -6.41 14.67
N ARG A 91 -1.72 -6.51 13.75
CA ARG A 91 -2.50 -7.75 13.56
C ARG A 91 -1.98 -8.63 12.43
N LEU A 92 -1.33 -8.04 11.44
CA LEU A 92 -0.83 -8.77 10.26
C LEU A 92 0.63 -9.23 10.41
N PHE A 93 1.43 -8.51 11.21
CA PHE A 93 2.89 -8.69 11.28
C PHE A 93 3.46 -8.62 12.70
N ALA A 94 2.63 -8.69 13.74
CA ALA A 94 3.17 -8.90 15.08
C ALA A 94 3.97 -10.22 15.09
N PRO A 95 5.24 -10.20 15.54
CA PRO A 95 5.99 -11.43 15.70
C PRO A 95 5.21 -12.33 16.64
N GLU A 96 4.82 -13.51 16.15
CA GLU A 96 4.12 -14.57 16.88
C GLU A 96 4.99 -15.18 18.00
N SER A 97 6.01 -14.47 18.47
CA SER A 97 6.95 -14.91 19.51
C SER A 97 6.59 -14.41 20.91
N ARG A 98 5.50 -13.65 21.11
CA ARG A 98 5.11 -13.17 22.45
C ARG A 98 4.14 -14.09 23.20
N LYS A 99 3.60 -15.14 22.57
CA LYS A 99 2.64 -16.04 23.23
C LYS A 99 3.26 -17.28 23.89
N LYS A 100 4.56 -17.54 23.70
CA LYS A 100 5.20 -18.73 24.28
C LYS A 100 5.96 -18.48 25.59
N ASP A 101 6.25 -17.22 25.93
CA ASP A 101 7.05 -16.88 27.12
C ASP A 101 6.22 -16.62 28.39
N ASP A 102 4.88 -16.56 28.27
CA ASP A 102 3.99 -16.40 29.43
C ASP A 102 3.35 -17.72 29.90
N ASP A 103 3.34 -18.79 29.08
CA ASP A 103 2.92 -20.13 29.53
C ASP A 103 4.05 -20.91 30.22
N ASP A 104 5.33 -20.56 30.01
CA ASP A 104 6.48 -21.15 30.73
C ASP A 104 6.78 -20.45 32.08
N LYS A 105 5.92 -19.53 32.52
CA LYS A 105 5.95 -18.98 33.89
C LYS A 105 4.96 -19.69 34.82
N GLU A 106 4.68 -20.96 34.55
CA GLU A 106 3.96 -21.82 35.51
C GLU A 106 4.92 -22.18 36.67
N ASP A 107 4.88 -21.32 37.68
CA ASP A 107 5.14 -21.56 39.11
C ASP A 107 6.42 -22.33 39.49
N PRO A 108 7.52 -21.64 39.86
CA PRO A 108 8.70 -22.31 40.43
C PRO A 108 8.46 -22.94 41.82
N ASP A 109 7.29 -22.72 42.45
CA ASP A 109 6.97 -23.20 43.81
C ASP A 109 5.97 -24.37 43.83
N ARG A 110 5.70 -25.03 42.70
CA ARG A 110 4.89 -26.27 42.70
C ARG A 110 5.67 -27.45 43.30
N GLN A 111 5.75 -27.50 44.62
CA GLN A 111 6.22 -28.66 45.36
C GLN A 111 5.26 -29.84 45.15
N PRO A 112 5.76 -31.04 44.76
CA PRO A 112 4.94 -32.23 44.73
C PRO A 112 4.60 -32.65 46.17
N ARG A 113 3.29 -32.79 46.46
CA ARG A 113 2.80 -33.50 47.65
C ARG A 113 2.87 -35.00 47.44
#